data_AF-A5U4C4-F1
#
_entry.id   AF-A5U4C4-F1
#
_cell.length_a   1.000
_cell.length_b   1.000
_cell.length_c   1.000
_cell.angle_alpha   90.00
_cell.angle_beta   90.00
_cell.angle_gamma   90.00
#
_symmetry.space_group_name_H-M   'P 1'
#
loop_
_entity.id
_entity.type
_entity.pdbx_description
1 polymer ?
#
loop_
_entity_poly.entity_id
_entity_poly.type
_entity_poly.pdbx_seq_one_letter_code
_entity_poly.pdbx_strand_id
1 'polypeptide(L)'
;MLNAGGGSYASAEIANAQQNLLNAVNAPTQTLLGRPLVGDGADGASGPVGQPGGDGGILWGNGGNGGDSTSPGVAGGAGGSAGLIGNGGRGGNGAPGGAGGNGGLGGLLLGNGGAGGVGGTGDNGVGDLGAGGGGGDGGLGGRAGLIGHGGAGGNGGDGGHGGSGKAGGSGGSGGFGQFGGAGGLLYGNGGAAGSGGNGGDAGTGVSSDGFAGLGGSGGRGGDAGLIGVGGGGGGNGGDPGLGARLFQVGSRGGDGGVGGWLYGDGGGGGDGGNGGLPFIGSTNAGNGGSARLIGNGGAGGSGGSGAPGSVSSGGVGGAGNPWRQRWPTAACGTATVAPAGPPAKGGPA
;
A
#
# COMPACT_ATOMS: atom_id res chain seq x y z
N MET A 1 -45.92 -30.21 -16.22
CA MET A 1 -45.01 -29.08 -16.48
C MET A 1 -45.78 -27.82 -16.85
N LEU A 2 -46.48 -27.19 -15.89
CA LEU A 2 -47.13 -25.88 -16.05
C LEU A 2 -47.09 -25.01 -14.76
N ASN A 3 -46.43 -25.48 -13.69
CA ASN A 3 -46.34 -24.75 -12.42
C ASN A 3 -44.91 -24.31 -12.05
N ALA A 4 -43.91 -24.66 -12.89
CA ALA A 4 -42.53 -24.23 -12.76
C ALA A 4 -42.17 -23.03 -13.67
N GLY A 5 -43.06 -22.66 -14.61
CA GLY A 5 -42.90 -21.48 -15.47
C GLY A 5 -43.43 -20.19 -14.82
N GLY A 6 -44.56 -20.26 -14.11
CA GLY A 6 -45.22 -19.07 -13.54
C GLY A 6 -44.43 -18.33 -12.45
N GLY A 7 -43.63 -19.05 -11.65
CA GLY A 7 -42.74 -18.45 -10.66
C GLY A 7 -41.56 -17.71 -11.30
N SER A 8 -41.04 -18.21 -12.42
CA SER A 8 -39.95 -17.59 -13.19
C SER A 8 -40.41 -16.35 -13.96
N TYR A 9 -41.64 -16.36 -14.48
CA TYR A 9 -42.25 -15.18 -15.10
C TYR A 9 -42.57 -14.10 -14.06
N ALA A 10 -43.14 -14.45 -12.90
CA ALA A 10 -43.39 -13.48 -11.82
C ALA A 10 -42.08 -12.90 -11.24
N SER A 11 -41.01 -13.70 -11.09
CA SER A 11 -39.71 -13.18 -10.65
C SER A 11 -39.03 -12.31 -11.71
N ALA A 12 -39.19 -12.65 -13.00
CA ALA A 12 -38.66 -11.84 -14.10
C ALA A 12 -39.45 -10.54 -14.29
N GLU A 13 -40.77 -10.53 -14.07
CA GLU A 13 -41.60 -9.34 -14.08
C GLU A 13 -41.30 -8.42 -12.89
N ILE A 14 -41.05 -8.98 -11.71
CA ILE A 14 -40.62 -8.21 -10.54
C ILE A 14 -39.21 -7.64 -10.75
N ALA A 15 -38.27 -8.39 -11.31
CA ALA A 15 -36.93 -7.89 -11.65
C ALA A 15 -36.99 -6.80 -12.73
N ASN A 16 -37.81 -6.98 -13.77
CA ASN A 16 -38.02 -5.95 -14.80
C ASN A 16 -38.75 -4.71 -14.24
N ALA A 17 -39.69 -4.87 -13.32
CA ALA A 17 -40.37 -3.75 -12.65
C ALA A 17 -39.40 -2.97 -11.73
N GLN A 18 -38.53 -3.67 -11.00
CA GLN A 18 -37.48 -3.06 -10.19
C GLN A 18 -36.47 -2.28 -11.05
N GLN A 19 -36.06 -2.86 -12.18
CA GLN A 19 -35.15 -2.18 -13.11
C GLN A 19 -35.81 -0.96 -13.78
N ASN A 20 -37.09 -1.06 -14.17
CA ASN A 20 -37.85 0.06 -14.72
C ASN A 20 -38.01 1.19 -13.70
N LEU A 21 -38.24 0.87 -12.42
CA LEU A 21 -38.31 1.86 -11.35
C LEU A 21 -36.97 2.54 -11.12
N LEU A 22 -35.86 1.80 -11.06
CA LEU A 22 -34.51 2.38 -10.94
C LEU A 22 -34.17 3.27 -12.14
N ASN A 23 -34.53 2.85 -13.35
CA ASN A 23 -34.37 3.65 -14.56
C ASN A 23 -35.20 4.94 -14.49
N ALA A 24 -36.45 4.87 -14.01
CA ALA A 24 -37.30 6.04 -13.83
C ALA A 24 -36.77 7.00 -12.76
N VAL A 25 -36.24 6.47 -11.66
CA VAL A 25 -35.59 7.26 -10.59
C VAL A 25 -34.32 7.94 -11.09
N ASN A 26 -33.50 7.24 -11.88
CA ASN A 26 -32.23 7.77 -12.40
C ASN A 26 -32.39 8.65 -13.64
N ALA A 27 -33.48 8.53 -14.41
CA ALA A 27 -33.64 9.22 -15.70
C ALA A 27 -33.46 10.74 -15.60
N PRO A 28 -34.06 11.47 -14.64
CA PRO A 28 -33.88 12.91 -14.55
C PRO A 28 -32.43 13.33 -14.34
N THR A 29 -31.67 12.65 -13.48
CA THR A 29 -30.28 13.03 -13.17
C THR A 29 -29.29 12.48 -14.17
N GLN A 30 -29.56 11.33 -14.77
CA GLN A 30 -28.75 10.82 -15.88
C GLN A 30 -28.84 11.78 -17.07
N THR A 31 -30.01 12.35 -17.35
CA THR A 31 -30.19 13.36 -18.40
C THR A 31 -29.57 14.71 -18.06
N LEU A 32 -29.66 15.17 -16.80
CA LEU A 32 -29.19 16.50 -16.40
C LEU A 32 -27.70 16.57 -16.03
N LEU A 33 -27.17 15.51 -15.42
CA LEU A 33 -25.85 15.50 -14.78
C LEU A 33 -24.95 14.37 -15.32
N GLY A 34 -25.44 13.54 -16.25
CA GLY A 34 -24.70 12.41 -16.81
C GLY A 34 -24.43 11.29 -15.81
N ARG A 35 -25.07 11.32 -14.63
CA ARG A 35 -24.82 10.39 -13.52
C ARG A 35 -26.13 9.92 -12.87
N PRO A 36 -26.23 8.64 -12.50
CA PRO A 36 -27.41 8.13 -11.83
C PRO A 36 -27.50 8.70 -10.41
N LEU A 37 -28.72 8.80 -9.85
CA LEU A 37 -28.90 9.08 -8.42
C LEU A 37 -28.46 7.89 -7.59
N VAL A 38 -28.83 6.69 -8.03
CA VAL A 38 -28.56 5.42 -7.37
C VAL A 38 -27.98 4.44 -8.38
N GLY A 39 -26.80 3.89 -8.08
CA GLY A 39 -26.19 2.86 -8.89
C GLY A 39 -24.68 2.82 -8.71
N ASP A 40 -24.10 1.64 -8.78
CA ASP A 40 -22.65 1.51 -8.75
C ASP A 40 -22.03 2.01 -10.06
N GLY A 41 -20.80 2.51 -9.96
CA GLY A 41 -19.99 2.85 -11.11
C GLY A 41 -19.58 1.60 -11.87
N ALA A 42 -19.52 1.70 -13.20
CA ALA A 42 -19.07 0.58 -14.03
C ALA A 42 -17.58 0.31 -13.80
N ASP A 43 -17.20 -0.96 -13.67
CA ASP A 43 -15.79 -1.34 -13.65
C ASP A 43 -15.11 -0.97 -14.98
N GLY A 44 -13.91 -0.45 -14.87
CA GLY A 44 -13.03 -0.20 -16.00
C GLY A 44 -12.60 -1.51 -16.65
N ALA A 45 -12.65 -1.57 -17.97
CA ALA A 45 -12.18 -2.74 -18.71
C ALA A 45 -10.67 -2.92 -18.55
N SER A 46 -10.25 -4.13 -18.17
CA SER A 46 -8.85 -4.54 -18.24
C SER A 46 -8.44 -4.82 -19.68
N GLY A 47 -7.16 -4.64 -20.00
CA GLY A 47 -6.64 -4.88 -21.34
C GLY A 47 -5.25 -4.29 -21.55
N PRO A 48 -4.83 -4.06 -22.81
CA PRO A 48 -3.55 -3.41 -23.09
C PRO A 48 -3.40 -2.08 -22.34
N VAL A 49 -4.49 -1.33 -22.24
CA VAL A 49 -4.63 -0.14 -21.38
C VAL A 49 -5.85 -0.34 -20.49
N GLY A 50 -5.61 -0.50 -19.20
CA GLY A 50 -6.64 -0.57 -18.17
C GLY A 50 -7.44 0.73 -18.11
N GLN A 51 -8.75 0.63 -18.28
CA GLN A 51 -9.64 1.79 -18.26
C GLN A 51 -9.98 2.21 -16.82
N PRO A 52 -10.25 3.49 -16.57
CA PRO A 52 -10.71 3.93 -15.27
C PRO A 52 -12.10 3.34 -14.96
N GLY A 53 -12.35 3.05 -13.69
CA GLY A 53 -13.68 2.75 -13.18
C GLY A 53 -14.55 4.00 -13.17
N GLY A 54 -15.83 3.83 -13.49
CA GLY A 54 -16.82 4.89 -13.46
C GLY A 54 -17.17 5.31 -12.03
N ASP A 55 -17.60 6.55 -11.87
CA ASP A 55 -18.11 7.02 -10.58
C ASP A 55 -19.45 6.35 -10.22
N GLY A 56 -19.66 6.13 -8.92
CA GLY A 56 -20.94 5.73 -8.36
C GLY A 56 -22.00 6.84 -8.46
N GLY A 57 -23.24 6.45 -8.21
CA GLY A 57 -24.40 7.34 -8.21
C GLY A 57 -24.28 8.45 -7.18
N ILE A 58 -24.97 9.56 -7.43
CA ILE A 58 -24.83 10.80 -6.65
C ILE A 58 -25.20 10.58 -5.17
N LEU A 59 -26.28 9.85 -4.88
CA LEU A 59 -26.74 9.61 -3.51
C LEU A 59 -26.27 8.27 -2.97
N TRP A 60 -26.31 7.23 -3.80
CA TRP A 60 -25.94 5.89 -3.39
C TRP A 60 -25.25 5.16 -4.53
N GLY A 61 -24.07 4.63 -4.26
CA GLY A 61 -23.34 3.82 -5.23
C GLY A 61 -21.86 3.77 -4.92
N ASN A 62 -21.29 2.59 -5.02
CA ASN A 62 -19.86 2.40 -5.00
C ASN A 62 -19.26 2.92 -6.31
N GLY A 63 -18.01 3.36 -6.27
CA GLY A 63 -17.24 3.58 -7.49
C GLY A 63 -16.83 2.24 -8.12
N GLY A 64 -16.76 2.20 -9.45
CA GLY A 64 -16.27 1.04 -10.18
C GLY A 64 -14.77 0.84 -10.00
N ASN A 65 -14.30 -0.40 -10.06
CA ASN A 65 -12.88 -0.71 -10.02
C ASN A 65 -12.18 -0.25 -11.30
N GLY A 66 -10.94 0.20 -11.21
CA GLY A 66 -10.10 0.44 -12.37
C GLY A 66 -9.66 -0.88 -12.99
N GLY A 67 -9.57 -0.91 -14.32
CA GLY A 67 -9.12 -2.07 -15.07
C GLY A 67 -7.60 -2.25 -14.98
N ASP A 68 -7.15 -3.50 -15.04
CA ASP A 68 -5.73 -3.84 -15.05
C ASP A 68 -5.13 -3.60 -16.45
N SER A 69 -3.87 -3.16 -16.50
CA SER A 69 -3.11 -2.98 -17.73
C SER A 69 -2.23 -4.20 -18.02
N THR A 70 -2.05 -4.54 -19.30
CA THR A 70 -1.18 -5.63 -19.74
C THR A 70 -0.07 -5.21 -20.71
N SER A 71 -0.13 -4.01 -21.31
CA SER A 71 0.92 -3.52 -22.19
C SER A 71 2.08 -2.91 -21.38
N PRO A 72 3.35 -3.32 -21.59
CA PRO A 72 4.47 -2.85 -20.78
C PRO A 72 4.55 -1.32 -20.64
N GLY A 73 4.89 -0.86 -19.46
CA GLY A 73 4.97 0.55 -19.07
C GLY A 73 3.62 1.24 -18.86
N VAL A 74 2.49 0.57 -19.12
CA VAL A 74 1.17 1.18 -19.00
C VAL A 74 0.63 1.03 -17.58
N ALA A 75 0.21 2.16 -17.00
CA ALA A 75 -0.37 2.19 -15.67
C ALA A 75 -1.76 1.54 -15.62
N GLY A 76 -2.15 1.01 -14.47
CA GLY A 76 -3.51 0.51 -14.23
C GLY A 76 -4.54 1.64 -14.20
N GLY A 77 -5.79 1.31 -14.51
CA GLY A 77 -6.89 2.26 -14.47
C GLY A 77 -7.16 2.76 -13.04
N ALA A 78 -7.53 4.03 -12.89
CA ALA A 78 -7.96 4.53 -11.58
C ALA A 78 -9.31 3.93 -11.16
N GLY A 79 -9.51 3.71 -9.87
CA GLY A 79 -10.82 3.38 -9.30
C GLY A 79 -11.74 4.60 -9.31
N GLY A 80 -13.01 4.37 -9.62
CA GLY A 80 -14.05 5.39 -9.62
C GLY A 80 -14.40 5.85 -8.20
N SER A 81 -14.88 7.08 -8.07
CA SER A 81 -15.29 7.62 -6.77
C SER A 81 -16.74 7.28 -6.45
N ALA A 82 -17.07 7.07 -5.18
CA ALA A 82 -18.45 7.03 -4.73
C ALA A 82 -19.07 8.45 -4.69
N GLY A 83 -20.40 8.51 -4.58
CA GLY A 83 -21.15 9.76 -4.39
C GLY A 83 -21.28 10.15 -2.91
N LEU A 84 -22.52 10.29 -2.43
CA LEU A 84 -22.80 10.64 -1.04
C LEU A 84 -22.58 9.46 -0.09
N ILE A 85 -23.08 8.28 -0.48
CA ILE A 85 -22.93 7.02 0.24
C ILE A 85 -22.40 5.95 -0.72
N GLY A 86 -21.34 5.26 -0.33
CA GLY A 86 -20.74 4.17 -1.11
C GLY A 86 -19.22 4.13 -0.94
N ASN A 87 -18.60 3.02 -1.29
CA ASN A 87 -17.15 2.87 -1.22
C ASN A 87 -16.49 3.26 -2.55
N GLY A 88 -15.29 3.82 -2.49
CA GLY A 88 -14.49 4.06 -3.68
C GLY A 88 -14.04 2.74 -4.31
N GLY A 89 -13.94 2.72 -5.64
CA GLY A 89 -13.46 1.56 -6.38
C GLY A 89 -11.96 1.36 -6.20
N ARG A 90 -11.50 0.11 -6.29
CA ARG A 90 -10.06 -0.20 -6.26
C ARG A 90 -9.39 0.29 -7.55
N GLY A 91 -8.15 0.76 -7.48
CA GLY A 91 -7.32 1.01 -8.66
C GLY A 91 -6.79 -0.28 -9.28
N GLY A 92 -6.76 -0.33 -10.61
CA GLY A 92 -6.23 -1.46 -11.38
C GLY A 92 -4.72 -1.58 -11.25
N ASN A 93 -4.18 -2.77 -11.47
CA ASN A 93 -2.75 -3.03 -11.43
C ASN A 93 -2.06 -2.51 -12.70
N GLY A 94 -0.82 -2.05 -12.54
CA GLY A 94 0.04 -1.69 -13.66
C GLY A 94 0.51 -2.92 -14.42
N ALA A 95 0.73 -2.75 -15.72
CA ALA A 95 1.45 -3.72 -16.55
C ALA A 95 2.94 -3.74 -16.17
N PRO A 96 3.79 -4.61 -16.75
CA PRO A 96 5.21 -4.62 -16.42
C PRO A 96 5.87 -3.24 -16.47
N GLY A 97 6.46 -2.79 -15.36
CA GLY A 97 7.03 -1.44 -15.20
C GLY A 97 6.04 -0.26 -15.21
N GLY A 98 4.74 -0.51 -15.37
CA GLY A 98 3.68 0.47 -15.28
C GLY A 98 3.18 0.66 -13.85
N ALA A 99 2.77 1.87 -13.50
CA ALA A 99 2.28 2.17 -12.15
C ALA A 99 0.89 1.54 -11.86
N GLY A 100 0.60 1.30 -10.59
CA GLY A 100 -0.76 0.96 -10.15
C GLY A 100 -1.70 2.16 -10.26
N GLY A 101 -2.96 1.92 -10.59
CA GLY A 101 -4.01 2.93 -10.60
C GLY A 101 -4.36 3.39 -9.19
N ASN A 102 -4.71 4.66 -9.01
CA ASN A 102 -5.16 5.15 -7.71
C ASN A 102 -6.52 4.55 -7.32
N GLY A 103 -6.73 4.31 -6.04
CA GLY A 103 -8.03 3.97 -5.50
C GLY A 103 -8.98 5.18 -5.50
N GLY A 104 -10.26 4.92 -5.73
CA GLY A 104 -11.31 5.94 -5.78
C GLY A 104 -11.67 6.48 -4.40
N LEU A 105 -12.27 7.67 -4.36
CA LEU A 105 -12.72 8.27 -3.11
C LEU A 105 -13.96 7.54 -2.56
N GLY A 106 -14.00 7.37 -1.24
CA GLY A 106 -15.20 6.92 -0.54
C GLY A 106 -16.28 8.01 -0.50
N GLY A 107 -17.49 7.61 -0.16
CA GLY A 107 -18.65 8.48 -0.14
C GLY A 107 -18.48 9.66 0.82
N LEU A 108 -19.05 10.81 0.46
CA LEU A 108 -18.91 12.04 1.24
C LEU A 108 -19.40 11.90 2.69
N LEU A 109 -20.50 11.17 2.93
CA LEU A 109 -21.05 10.96 4.27
C LEU A 109 -20.66 9.61 4.86
N LEU A 110 -20.76 8.55 4.06
CA LEU A 110 -20.46 7.19 4.48
C LEU A 110 -19.81 6.41 3.34
N GLY A 111 -18.61 5.91 3.58
CA GLY A 111 -17.90 5.12 2.59
C GLY A 111 -16.41 5.05 2.83
N ASN A 112 -15.86 3.87 2.59
CA ASN A 112 -14.41 3.66 2.60
C ASN A 112 -13.81 4.13 1.29
N GLY A 113 -12.58 4.63 1.33
CA GLY A 113 -11.78 4.84 0.12
C GLY A 113 -11.35 3.50 -0.51
N GLY A 114 -11.21 3.49 -1.82
CA GLY A 114 -10.74 2.33 -2.58
C GLY A 114 -9.24 2.10 -2.39
N ALA A 115 -8.79 0.85 -2.45
CA ALA A 115 -7.36 0.55 -2.42
C ALA A 115 -6.67 0.99 -3.72
N GLY A 116 -5.41 1.41 -3.62
CA GLY A 116 -4.54 1.61 -4.77
C GLY A 116 -4.17 0.28 -5.44
N GLY A 117 -3.95 0.32 -6.75
CA GLY A 117 -3.46 -0.80 -7.53
C GLY A 117 -1.99 -1.07 -7.29
N VAL A 118 -1.55 -2.30 -7.54
CA VAL A 118 -0.13 -2.67 -7.42
C VAL A 118 0.62 -2.21 -8.67
N GLY A 119 1.84 -1.70 -8.50
CA GLY A 119 2.73 -1.41 -9.63
C GLY A 119 3.24 -2.69 -10.28
N GLY A 120 3.36 -2.71 -11.60
CA GLY A 120 3.76 -3.93 -12.30
C GLY A 120 5.26 -4.18 -12.23
N THR A 121 5.63 -5.46 -12.10
CA THR A 121 7.03 -5.90 -12.09
C THR A 121 7.73 -5.56 -13.39
N GLY A 122 8.95 -5.02 -13.35
CA GLY A 122 9.73 -4.70 -14.53
C GLY A 122 10.12 -5.94 -15.35
N ASP A 123 10.20 -5.80 -16.67
CA ASP A 123 10.60 -6.89 -17.56
C ASP A 123 12.07 -7.28 -17.36
N ASN A 124 12.40 -8.56 -17.52
CA ASN A 124 13.79 -9.00 -17.49
C ASN A 124 14.54 -8.54 -18.76
N GLY A 125 15.81 -8.18 -18.60
CA GLY A 125 16.69 -7.90 -19.72
C GLY A 125 16.96 -9.15 -20.57
N VAL A 126 17.11 -8.97 -21.87
CA VAL A 126 17.36 -10.06 -22.83
C VAL A 126 18.70 -9.85 -23.52
N GLY A 127 19.51 -10.91 -23.56
CA GLY A 127 20.77 -10.93 -24.29
C GLY A 127 21.93 -10.25 -23.56
N ASP A 128 23.03 -10.11 -24.30
CA ASP A 128 24.29 -9.54 -23.81
C ASP A 128 24.07 -8.09 -23.38
N LEU A 129 24.47 -7.75 -22.15
CA LEU A 129 24.24 -6.44 -21.53
C LEU A 129 22.76 -6.02 -21.39
N GLY A 130 21.79 -6.92 -21.59
CA GLY A 130 20.37 -6.58 -21.55
C GLY A 130 19.95 -6.05 -20.17
N ALA A 131 19.46 -4.82 -20.06
CA ALA A 131 19.03 -4.27 -18.77
C ALA A 131 17.62 -4.75 -18.41
N GLY A 132 17.40 -5.05 -17.12
CA GLY A 132 16.07 -5.23 -16.56
C GLY A 132 15.32 -3.91 -16.47
N GLY A 133 14.02 -3.95 -16.76
CA GLY A 133 13.11 -2.82 -16.60
C GLY A 133 12.87 -2.48 -15.14
N GLY A 134 12.58 -1.21 -14.85
CA GLY A 134 12.15 -0.82 -13.50
C GLY A 134 10.76 -1.37 -13.18
N GLY A 135 10.49 -1.65 -11.91
CA GLY A 135 9.16 -1.89 -11.41
C GLY A 135 8.35 -0.59 -11.35
N GLY A 136 7.06 -0.69 -11.59
CA GLY A 136 6.16 0.46 -11.50
C GLY A 136 5.83 0.80 -10.05
N ASP A 137 5.55 2.07 -9.76
CA ASP A 137 5.07 2.48 -8.44
C ASP A 137 3.68 1.91 -8.17
N GLY A 138 3.31 1.74 -6.91
CA GLY A 138 1.91 1.46 -6.56
C GLY A 138 0.97 2.62 -6.90
N GLY A 139 -0.32 2.43 -6.68
CA GLY A 139 -1.34 3.49 -6.72
C GLY A 139 -1.64 4.05 -5.33
N LEU A 140 -2.05 5.32 -5.24
CA LEU A 140 -2.48 5.92 -3.96
C LEU A 140 -3.77 5.26 -3.45
N GLY A 141 -3.88 5.10 -2.12
CA GLY A 141 -5.13 4.74 -1.48
C GLY A 141 -6.15 5.89 -1.51
N GLY A 142 -7.40 5.57 -1.81
CA GLY A 142 -8.52 6.50 -1.82
C GLY A 142 -8.84 7.00 -0.41
N ARG A 143 -9.27 8.26 -0.28
CA ARG A 143 -9.67 8.84 1.01
C ARG A 143 -11.14 8.55 1.30
N ALA A 144 -11.50 8.45 2.58
CA ALA A 144 -12.90 8.47 3.02
C ALA A 144 -13.40 9.91 3.23
N GLY A 145 -14.73 10.09 3.23
CA GLY A 145 -15.40 11.37 3.50
C GLY A 145 -15.57 11.65 5.00
N LEU A 146 -16.81 11.67 5.49
CA LEU A 146 -17.13 11.96 6.88
C LEU A 146 -16.96 10.71 7.79
N ILE A 147 -17.54 9.58 7.38
CA ILE A 147 -17.43 8.29 8.07
C ILE A 147 -16.93 7.24 7.10
N GLY A 148 -15.82 6.59 7.44
CA GLY A 148 -15.26 5.50 6.63
C GLY A 148 -13.75 5.39 6.75
N HIS A 149 -13.20 4.27 6.32
CA HIS A 149 -11.77 3.99 6.37
C HIS A 149 -11.08 4.45 5.09
N GLY A 150 -9.86 4.96 5.21
CA GLY A 150 -9.01 5.22 4.05
C GLY A 150 -8.63 3.91 3.37
N GLY A 151 -8.52 3.93 2.04
CA GLY A 151 -8.06 2.80 1.25
C GLY A 151 -6.57 2.57 1.42
N ALA A 152 -6.12 1.33 1.33
CA ALA A 152 -4.69 1.02 1.36
C ALA A 152 -3.97 1.58 0.13
N GLY A 153 -2.72 2.02 0.31
CA GLY A 153 -1.83 2.31 -0.80
C GLY A 153 -1.40 1.02 -1.51
N GLY A 154 -1.09 1.14 -2.80
CA GLY A 154 -0.58 0.06 -3.61
C GLY A 154 0.91 -0.18 -3.37
N ASN A 155 1.31 -1.45 -3.41
CA ASN A 155 2.71 -1.82 -3.38
C ASN A 155 3.39 -1.44 -4.70
N GLY A 156 4.66 -1.08 -4.66
CA GLY A 156 5.51 -0.98 -5.84
C GLY A 156 5.81 -2.36 -6.42
N GLY A 157 6.00 -2.42 -7.73
CA GLY A 157 6.43 -3.62 -8.46
C GLY A 157 7.92 -3.87 -8.29
N ASP A 158 8.34 -5.12 -8.36
CA ASP A 158 9.75 -5.47 -8.34
C ASP A 158 10.44 -5.02 -9.64
N GLY A 159 11.73 -4.73 -9.60
CA GLY A 159 12.55 -4.50 -10.78
C GLY A 159 12.85 -5.81 -11.51
N GLY A 160 12.96 -5.73 -12.84
CA GLY A 160 13.35 -6.86 -13.67
C GLY A 160 14.83 -7.19 -13.52
N HIS A 161 15.19 -8.45 -13.73
CA HIS A 161 16.57 -8.92 -13.65
C HIS A 161 17.34 -8.53 -14.91
N GLY A 162 18.64 -8.32 -14.80
CA GLY A 162 19.52 -8.15 -15.95
C GLY A 162 19.64 -9.43 -16.79
N GLY A 163 19.81 -9.24 -18.09
CA GLY A 163 20.02 -10.31 -19.07
C GLY A 163 21.36 -11.01 -18.88
N SER A 164 21.37 -12.32 -19.09
CA SER A 164 22.60 -13.12 -19.05
C SER A 164 23.26 -13.16 -20.43
N GLY A 165 24.59 -13.09 -20.44
CA GLY A 165 25.37 -12.90 -21.66
C GLY A 165 26.87 -13.14 -21.49
N LYS A 166 27.67 -12.60 -22.41
CA LYS A 166 29.13 -12.54 -22.22
C LYS A 166 29.45 -11.52 -21.13
N ALA A 167 28.76 -10.39 -21.16
CA ALA A 167 28.67 -9.44 -20.07
C ALA A 167 27.25 -9.48 -19.47
N GLY A 168 27.18 -9.49 -18.14
CA GLY A 168 25.90 -9.45 -17.43
C GLY A 168 25.21 -8.09 -17.57
N GLY A 169 23.90 -8.07 -17.79
CA GLY A 169 23.10 -6.85 -17.80
C GLY A 169 22.81 -6.30 -16.39
N SER A 170 22.41 -5.04 -16.28
CA SER A 170 22.00 -4.46 -14.99
C SER A 170 20.56 -4.84 -14.64
N GLY A 171 20.27 -5.08 -13.37
CA GLY A 171 18.89 -5.21 -12.87
C GLY A 171 18.19 -3.86 -12.75
N GLY A 172 16.87 -3.87 -12.93
CA GLY A 172 16.01 -2.70 -12.79
C GLY A 172 15.68 -2.38 -11.34
N SER A 173 15.41 -1.12 -11.04
CA SER A 173 14.98 -0.72 -9.69
C SER A 173 13.56 -1.16 -9.40
N GLY A 174 13.24 -1.48 -8.14
CA GLY A 174 11.87 -1.66 -7.68
C GLY A 174 11.11 -0.33 -7.58
N GLY A 175 9.80 -0.39 -7.73
CA GLY A 175 8.90 0.76 -7.66
C GLY A 175 8.58 1.17 -6.22
N PHE A 176 8.12 2.40 -6.04
CA PHE A 176 7.73 2.92 -4.74
C PHE A 176 6.39 2.35 -4.28
N GLY A 177 6.33 2.00 -2.99
CA GLY A 177 5.07 1.77 -2.31
C GLY A 177 4.37 3.10 -2.03
N GLN A 178 3.06 3.16 -2.25
CA GLN A 178 2.33 4.42 -2.16
C GLN A 178 1.57 4.61 -0.86
N PHE A 179 1.11 5.84 -0.68
CA PHE A 179 0.46 6.27 0.54
C PHE A 179 -0.92 5.64 0.72
N GLY A 180 -1.22 5.29 1.97
CA GLY A 180 -2.58 4.99 2.38
C GLY A 180 -3.47 6.24 2.35
N GLY A 181 -4.74 6.04 2.04
CA GLY A 181 -5.73 7.10 2.05
C GLY A 181 -6.08 7.57 3.47
N ALA A 182 -6.49 8.82 3.61
CA ALA A 182 -6.97 9.32 4.88
C ALA A 182 -8.30 8.66 5.28
N GLY A 183 -8.47 8.41 6.58
CA GLY A 183 -9.74 8.01 7.18
C GLY A 183 -10.75 9.15 7.21
N GLY A 184 -11.99 8.81 7.57
CA GLY A 184 -13.09 9.76 7.62
C GLY A 184 -12.86 10.87 8.64
N LEU A 185 -13.38 12.07 8.34
CA LEU A 185 -13.22 13.25 9.19
C LEU A 185 -13.73 13.04 10.61
N LEU A 186 -14.83 12.30 10.78
CA LEU A 186 -15.48 12.09 12.07
C LEU A 186 -15.15 10.72 12.67
N TYR A 187 -15.28 9.66 11.87
CA TYR A 187 -14.92 8.31 12.26
C TYR A 187 -14.27 7.57 11.10
N GLY A 188 -13.09 7.00 11.34
CA GLY A 188 -12.42 6.20 10.35
C GLY A 188 -10.92 6.12 10.55
N ASN A 189 -10.41 4.90 10.47
CA ASN A 189 -8.98 4.63 10.39
C ASN A 189 -8.40 5.11 9.06
N GLY A 190 -7.14 5.56 9.08
CA GLY A 190 -6.37 5.75 7.86
C GLY A 190 -6.02 4.42 7.20
N GLY A 191 -5.78 4.44 5.89
CA GLY A 191 -5.38 3.28 5.11
C GLY A 191 -3.93 2.90 5.36
N ALA A 192 -3.61 1.61 5.28
CA ALA A 192 -2.23 1.14 5.30
C ALA A 192 -1.45 1.68 4.09
N ALA A 193 -0.15 1.81 4.22
CA ALA A 193 0.71 2.12 3.09
C ALA A 193 1.00 0.88 2.23
N GLY A 194 1.43 1.12 1.00
CA GLY A 194 2.04 0.09 0.17
C GLY A 194 3.54 -0.04 0.45
N SER A 195 4.08 -1.25 0.37
CA SER A 195 5.51 -1.52 0.42
C SER A 195 6.20 -1.15 -0.90
N GLY A 196 7.48 -0.79 -0.83
CA GLY A 196 8.32 -0.68 -2.02
C GLY A 196 8.60 -2.05 -2.63
N GLY A 197 8.83 -2.10 -3.95
CA GLY A 197 9.24 -3.30 -4.66
C GLY A 197 10.74 -3.54 -4.53
N ASN A 198 11.16 -4.79 -4.65
CA ASN A 198 12.58 -5.15 -4.63
C ASN A 198 13.26 -4.74 -5.95
N GLY A 199 14.56 -4.46 -5.93
CA GLY A 199 15.37 -4.31 -7.13
C GLY A 199 15.68 -5.67 -7.77
N GLY A 200 15.79 -5.72 -9.10
CA GLY A 200 16.15 -6.93 -9.82
C GLY A 200 17.64 -7.23 -9.75
N ASP A 201 18.03 -8.50 -9.85
CA ASP A 201 19.46 -8.87 -9.84
C ASP A 201 20.19 -8.43 -11.10
N ALA A 202 21.51 -8.27 -11.02
CA ALA A 202 22.35 -8.19 -12.19
C ALA A 202 22.36 -9.53 -12.94
N GLY A 203 22.45 -9.47 -14.27
CA GLY A 203 22.58 -10.64 -15.12
C GLY A 203 23.94 -11.33 -14.94
N THR A 204 23.99 -12.62 -15.29
CA THR A 204 25.22 -13.42 -15.19
C THR A 204 26.01 -13.39 -16.50
N GLY A 205 27.34 -13.29 -16.41
CA GLY A 205 28.24 -13.30 -17.57
C GLY A 205 29.69 -13.61 -17.22
N VAL A 206 30.54 -13.80 -18.22
CA VAL A 206 32.00 -13.98 -18.02
C VAL A 206 32.66 -12.69 -17.55
N SER A 207 32.04 -11.54 -17.81
CA SER A 207 32.37 -10.23 -17.26
C SER A 207 31.24 -9.72 -16.37
N SER A 208 31.55 -9.30 -15.13
CA SER A 208 30.58 -8.77 -14.16
C SER A 208 30.35 -7.26 -14.38
N ASP A 209 29.76 -6.90 -15.51
CA ASP A 209 29.59 -5.49 -15.91
C ASP A 209 28.24 -4.88 -15.45
N GLY A 210 27.29 -5.73 -15.01
CA GLY A 210 25.95 -5.35 -14.60
C GLY A 210 25.84 -4.97 -13.12
N PHE A 211 25.03 -3.94 -12.84
CA PHE A 211 24.69 -3.50 -11.49
C PHE A 211 23.32 -4.04 -11.07
N ALA A 212 23.14 -4.40 -9.80
CA ALA A 212 21.84 -4.88 -9.30
C ALA A 212 20.85 -3.76 -9.04
N GLY A 213 19.56 -3.89 -9.32
CA GLY A 213 18.55 -2.89 -9.04
C GLY A 213 18.51 -2.39 -7.59
N LEU A 214 18.12 -1.14 -7.39
CA LEU A 214 17.78 -0.63 -6.05
C LEU A 214 16.36 -1.04 -5.68
N GLY A 215 16.06 -1.27 -4.40
CA GLY A 215 14.67 -1.42 -3.97
C GLY A 215 13.92 -0.07 -3.95
N GLY A 216 12.59 -0.09 -4.01
CA GLY A 216 11.76 1.09 -3.82
C GLY A 216 11.53 1.41 -2.33
N SER A 217 11.34 2.67 -1.96
CA SER A 217 10.88 3.00 -0.60
C SER A 217 9.41 2.65 -0.40
N GLY A 218 9.02 2.35 0.83
CA GLY A 218 7.62 2.17 1.17
C GLY A 218 6.87 3.48 1.42
N GLY A 219 5.55 3.41 1.36
CA GLY A 219 4.66 4.55 1.49
C GLY A 219 4.37 4.94 2.94
N ARG A 220 3.90 6.17 3.16
CA ARG A 220 3.34 6.59 4.43
C ARG A 220 1.90 6.08 4.65
N GLY A 221 1.59 5.64 5.87
CA GLY A 221 0.22 5.28 6.27
C GLY A 221 -0.71 6.51 6.28
N GLY A 222 -1.98 6.31 5.98
CA GLY A 222 -2.97 7.39 5.96
C GLY A 222 -3.30 7.92 7.35
N ASP A 223 -3.61 9.20 7.48
CA ASP A 223 -4.00 9.77 8.78
C ASP A 223 -5.50 9.51 9.07
N ALA A 224 -5.86 9.40 10.35
CA ALA A 224 -7.26 9.39 10.80
C ALA A 224 -7.77 10.81 11.11
N GLY A 225 -9.10 10.99 11.11
CA GLY A 225 -9.77 12.26 11.40
C GLY A 225 -9.93 12.55 12.89
N LEU A 226 -11.18 12.65 13.38
CA LEU A 226 -11.48 12.91 14.79
C LEU A 226 -11.33 11.65 15.64
N ILE A 227 -11.95 10.55 15.21
CA ILE A 227 -11.89 9.23 15.87
C ILE A 227 -11.39 8.20 14.87
N GLY A 228 -10.31 7.51 15.18
CA GLY A 228 -9.77 6.44 14.33
C GLY A 228 -8.28 6.24 14.53
N VAL A 229 -7.79 5.06 14.17
CA VAL A 229 -6.37 4.72 14.21
C VAL A 229 -5.69 5.19 12.93
N GLY A 230 -4.49 5.74 13.04
CA GLY A 230 -3.67 6.04 11.86
C GLY A 230 -3.34 4.76 11.08
N GLY A 231 -3.18 4.88 9.77
CA GLY A 231 -2.82 3.78 8.89
C GLY A 231 -1.55 3.08 9.38
N GLY A 232 -1.71 1.81 9.76
CA GLY A 232 -0.63 1.00 10.30
C GLY A 232 0.35 0.53 9.23
N GLY A 233 1.57 0.22 9.67
CA GLY A 233 2.63 -0.37 8.86
C GLY A 233 2.94 0.52 7.68
N GLY A 234 3.57 1.67 7.92
CA GLY A 234 4.23 2.38 6.84
C GLY A 234 4.97 1.37 5.95
N GLY A 235 4.96 1.57 4.65
CA GLY A 235 5.37 0.53 3.72
C GLY A 235 6.79 0.10 4.01
N ASN A 236 7.08 -1.19 3.96
CA ASN A 236 8.47 -1.62 4.05
C ASN A 236 9.22 -1.12 2.82
N GLY A 237 10.50 -0.75 2.99
CA GLY A 237 11.40 -0.56 1.86
C GLY A 237 11.67 -1.90 1.17
N GLY A 238 11.80 -1.88 -0.16
CA GLY A 238 12.23 -3.03 -0.94
C GLY A 238 13.71 -3.31 -0.77
N ASP A 239 14.08 -4.57 -0.92
CA ASP A 239 15.46 -5.01 -0.94
C ASP A 239 16.06 -4.72 -2.32
N PRO A 240 17.34 -4.33 -2.41
CA PRO A 240 18.06 -4.25 -3.67
C PRO A 240 18.41 -5.64 -4.19
N GLY A 241 18.63 -5.75 -5.50
CA GLY A 241 19.06 -7.01 -6.13
C GLY A 241 20.50 -7.40 -5.77
N LEU A 242 20.89 -8.59 -6.22
CA LEU A 242 22.25 -9.14 -6.13
C LEU A 242 23.10 -8.74 -7.34
N GLY A 243 24.30 -8.18 -7.11
CA GLY A 243 25.23 -7.76 -8.18
C GLY A 243 26.33 -6.81 -7.72
N ALA A 244 27.23 -6.43 -8.63
CA ALA A 244 28.44 -5.67 -8.28
C ALA A 244 28.14 -4.17 -8.10
N ARG A 245 27.93 -3.68 -6.87
CA ARG A 245 27.90 -2.24 -6.53
C ARG A 245 28.87 -1.91 -5.40
N LEU A 246 29.66 -0.85 -5.54
CA LEU A 246 30.60 -0.41 -4.49
C LEU A 246 29.89 0.23 -3.28
N PHE A 247 28.73 0.89 -3.50
CA PHE A 247 27.90 1.51 -2.46
C PHE A 247 26.43 1.29 -2.78
N GLN A 248 25.66 0.80 -1.82
CA GLN A 248 24.23 0.54 -1.98
C GLN A 248 23.46 1.18 -0.84
N VAL A 249 22.59 2.14 -1.15
CA VAL A 249 21.67 2.73 -0.18
C VAL A 249 20.45 1.80 -0.13
N GLY A 250 20.17 1.23 1.04
CA GLY A 250 18.96 0.45 1.24
C GLY A 250 17.74 1.36 1.28
N SER A 251 16.58 0.81 0.94
CA SER A 251 15.39 1.62 0.73
C SER A 251 14.72 1.97 2.06
N ARG A 252 14.11 3.16 2.12
CA ARG A 252 13.49 3.63 3.36
C ARG A 252 12.15 2.94 3.60
N GLY A 253 11.88 2.55 4.84
CA GLY A 253 10.52 2.28 5.31
C GLY A 253 9.69 3.56 5.39
N GLY A 254 8.40 3.47 5.14
CA GLY A 254 7.49 4.60 5.19
C GLY A 254 7.01 4.90 6.62
N ASP A 255 6.62 6.14 6.89
CA ASP A 255 6.11 6.51 8.22
C ASP A 255 4.70 5.94 8.46
N GLY A 256 4.32 5.73 9.71
CA GLY A 256 2.95 5.41 10.09
C GLY A 256 2.01 6.62 10.01
N GLY A 257 0.71 6.36 9.89
CA GLY A 257 -0.32 7.40 9.89
C GLY A 257 -0.58 7.99 11.27
N VAL A 258 -0.97 9.26 11.34
CA VAL A 258 -1.35 9.93 12.60
C VAL A 258 -2.72 9.43 13.07
N GLY A 259 -2.85 9.17 14.36
CA GLY A 259 -4.11 8.78 15.00
C GLY A 259 -5.11 9.94 15.11
N GLY A 260 -6.37 9.60 15.38
CA GLY A 260 -7.46 10.56 15.46
C GLY A 260 -7.22 11.67 16.48
N TRP A 261 -7.74 12.86 16.20
CA TRP A 261 -7.53 14.03 17.05
C TRP A 261 -8.04 13.82 18.48
N LEU A 262 -9.25 13.27 18.63
CA LEU A 262 -9.88 12.99 19.92
C LEU A 262 -9.49 11.62 20.45
N TYR A 263 -9.68 10.58 19.64
CA TYR A 263 -9.37 9.20 20.01
C TYR A 263 -8.74 8.45 18.85
N GLY A 264 -7.59 7.83 19.07
CA GLY A 264 -6.89 7.08 18.04
C GLY A 264 -5.43 6.88 18.33
N ASP A 265 -4.98 5.64 18.17
CA ASP A 265 -3.56 5.32 18.16
C ASP A 265 -2.92 5.77 16.84
N GLY A 266 -1.64 6.12 16.89
CA GLY A 266 -0.85 6.30 15.67
C GLY A 266 -0.50 4.95 15.03
N GLY A 267 -0.38 4.91 13.71
CA GLY A 267 0.02 3.73 12.97
C GLY A 267 1.51 3.41 13.15
N GLY A 268 1.89 2.13 13.06
CA GLY A 268 3.30 1.73 13.07
C GLY A 268 4.07 2.22 11.83
N GLY A 269 5.35 2.55 11.99
CA GLY A 269 6.26 2.82 10.89
C GLY A 269 6.71 1.54 10.18
N GLY A 270 7.18 1.69 8.94
CA GLY A 270 7.66 0.61 8.09
C GLY A 270 9.12 0.25 8.32
N ASP A 271 9.43 -1.02 8.10
CA ASP A 271 10.81 -1.48 8.17
C ASP A 271 11.62 -0.93 6.98
N GLY A 272 12.90 -0.64 7.21
CA GLY A 272 13.83 -0.33 6.13
C GLY A 272 14.16 -1.58 5.31
N GLY A 273 14.40 -1.41 4.01
CA GLY A 273 14.93 -2.48 3.15
C GLY A 273 16.36 -2.84 3.55
N ASN A 274 16.74 -4.11 3.36
CA ASN A 274 18.08 -4.60 3.63
C ASN A 274 19.10 -3.96 2.66
N GLY A 275 20.33 -3.76 3.11
CA GLY A 275 21.48 -3.46 2.26
C GLY A 275 22.06 -4.76 1.66
N GLY A 276 22.42 -4.74 0.38
CA GLY A 276 22.94 -5.94 -0.30
C GLY A 276 24.31 -6.37 0.24
N LEU A 277 24.48 -7.67 0.49
CA LEU A 277 25.79 -8.25 0.84
C LEU A 277 26.68 -8.36 -0.41
N PRO A 278 28.02 -8.18 -0.31
CA PRO A 278 28.83 -7.94 0.90
C PRO A 278 29.08 -6.46 1.25
N PHE A 279 28.27 -5.50 0.81
CA PHE A 279 28.65 -4.09 0.77
C PHE A 279 28.06 -3.21 1.90
N ILE A 280 28.77 -2.12 2.25
CA ILE A 280 28.36 -1.14 3.28
C ILE A 280 27.19 -0.31 2.75
N GLY A 281 26.06 -0.33 3.46
CA GLY A 281 24.86 0.44 3.12
C GLY A 281 24.28 1.22 4.29
N SER A 282 23.38 2.15 3.98
CA SER A 282 22.52 2.83 4.96
C SER A 282 21.09 2.34 4.78
N THR A 283 20.44 1.90 5.87
CA THR A 283 19.03 1.50 5.88
C THR A 283 18.29 2.32 6.92
N ASN A 284 17.12 2.85 6.55
CA ASN A 284 16.37 3.75 7.40
C ASN A 284 14.93 3.24 7.50
N ALA A 285 14.48 2.98 8.73
CA ALA A 285 13.08 2.67 8.95
C ALA A 285 12.21 3.94 8.94
N GLY A 286 10.90 3.72 8.82
CA GLY A 286 9.89 4.74 9.00
C GLY A 286 9.56 4.96 10.47
N ASN A 287 9.19 6.19 10.81
CA ASN A 287 8.75 6.54 12.15
C ASN A 287 7.32 6.06 12.40
N GLY A 288 7.00 5.79 13.66
CA GLY A 288 5.62 5.57 14.08
C GLY A 288 4.81 6.87 14.03
N GLY A 289 3.55 6.75 13.64
CA GLY A 289 2.58 7.84 13.68
C GLY A 289 2.27 8.23 15.13
N SER A 290 2.00 9.52 15.36
CA SER A 290 1.66 9.99 16.70
C SER A 290 0.16 9.84 16.99
N ALA A 291 -0.20 9.60 18.24
CA ALA A 291 -1.54 9.88 18.75
C ALA A 291 -1.66 11.37 19.10
N ARG A 292 -2.88 11.82 19.39
CA ARG A 292 -3.17 13.23 19.70
C ARG A 292 -3.75 13.40 21.11
N LEU A 293 -5.08 13.41 21.27
CA LEU A 293 -5.68 13.59 22.60
C LEU A 293 -5.77 12.29 23.40
N ILE A 294 -6.39 11.23 22.86
CA ILE A 294 -6.49 9.94 23.55
C ILE A 294 -5.97 8.85 22.63
N GLY A 295 -4.86 8.22 23.02
CA GLY A 295 -4.25 7.15 22.25
C GLY A 295 -2.75 7.01 22.54
N ASN A 296 -2.16 5.96 22.00
CA ASN A 296 -0.75 5.67 22.02
C ASN A 296 -0.13 5.98 20.65
N GLY A 297 1.11 6.47 20.65
CA GLY A 297 1.86 6.53 19.38
C GLY A 297 2.15 5.14 18.85
N GLY A 298 2.28 5.03 17.53
CA GLY A 298 2.67 3.79 16.87
C GLY A 298 4.15 3.46 17.10
N ALA A 299 4.51 2.18 17.01
CA ALA A 299 5.92 1.78 17.01
C ALA A 299 6.65 2.32 15.78
N GLY A 300 7.93 2.66 15.91
CA GLY A 300 8.79 2.88 14.75
C GLY A 300 9.13 1.56 14.07
N GLY A 301 9.49 1.61 12.80
CA GLY A 301 9.95 0.44 12.06
C GLY A 301 11.36 -0.01 12.47
N SER A 302 11.71 -1.23 12.10
CA SER A 302 13.05 -1.78 12.25
C SER A 302 13.96 -1.31 11.11
N GLY A 303 15.21 -1.00 11.42
CA GLY A 303 16.21 -0.73 10.38
C GLY A 303 16.53 -2.01 9.60
N GLY A 304 16.85 -1.89 8.31
CA GLY A 304 17.24 -3.04 7.49
C GLY A 304 18.62 -3.60 7.86
N SER A 305 18.88 -4.85 7.49
CA SER A 305 20.14 -5.56 7.72
C SER A 305 21.18 -5.21 6.65
N GLY A 306 22.49 -5.21 6.95
CA GLY A 306 23.54 -4.98 5.95
C GLY A 306 24.88 -5.62 6.32
N ALA A 307 25.88 -5.52 5.42
CA ALA A 307 27.21 -6.08 5.67
C ALA A 307 27.94 -5.41 6.86
N PRO A 308 28.99 -6.04 7.44
CA PRO A 308 29.76 -5.45 8.52
C PRO A 308 30.26 -4.03 8.18
N GLY A 309 29.94 -3.05 9.04
CA GLY A 309 30.24 -1.63 8.81
C GLY A 309 29.09 -0.81 8.21
N SER A 310 27.96 -1.44 7.86
CA SER A 310 26.71 -0.75 7.50
C SER A 310 26.12 0.03 8.67
N VAL A 311 25.42 1.13 8.36
CA VAL A 311 24.67 1.92 9.34
C VAL A 311 23.18 1.65 9.15
N SER A 312 22.54 1.16 10.19
CA SER A 312 21.10 0.87 10.21
C SER A 312 20.45 1.73 11.29
N SER A 313 19.40 2.45 10.92
CA SER A 313 18.62 3.26 11.87
C SER A 313 17.20 2.75 11.97
N GLY A 314 16.83 2.35 13.19
CA GLY A 314 15.43 2.09 13.54
C GLY A 314 14.62 3.38 13.52
N GLY A 315 13.33 3.24 13.28
CA GLY A 315 12.36 4.31 13.31
C GLY A 315 12.08 4.75 14.74
N VAL A 316 11.80 6.04 14.91
CA VAL A 316 11.38 6.57 16.20
C VAL A 316 9.89 6.24 16.40
N GLY A 317 9.52 5.78 17.59
CA GLY A 317 8.11 5.59 17.96
C GLY A 317 7.36 6.92 17.97
N GLY A 318 6.08 6.90 17.62
CA GLY A 318 5.23 8.08 17.65
C GLY A 318 4.97 8.57 19.07
N ALA A 319 4.64 9.85 19.21
CA ALA A 319 4.27 10.41 20.50
C ALA A 319 2.90 9.87 20.95
N GLY A 320 2.82 9.37 22.19
CA GLY A 320 1.57 9.13 22.89
C GLY A 320 1.18 10.33 23.77
N ASN A 321 -0.03 10.34 24.30
CA ASN A 321 -0.46 11.40 25.21
C ASN A 321 0.13 11.21 26.64
N PRO A 322 0.85 12.21 27.21
CA PRO A 322 1.45 12.13 28.55
C PRO A 322 0.45 11.95 29.71
N TRP A 323 -0.85 12.24 29.54
CA TRP A 323 -1.83 12.10 30.63
C TRP A 323 -1.99 10.65 31.13
N ARG A 324 -1.63 9.62 30.33
CA ARG A 324 -1.59 8.21 30.78
C ARG A 324 -0.36 7.86 31.62
N GLN A 325 0.77 8.58 31.48
CA GLN A 325 1.95 8.35 32.33
C GLN A 325 1.76 8.85 33.77
N ARG A 326 0.66 9.56 34.05
CA ARG A 326 0.31 10.05 35.39
C ARG A 326 -0.42 9.04 36.27
N TRP A 327 -0.80 7.88 35.73
CA TRP A 327 -1.40 6.78 36.47
C TRP A 327 -0.61 5.50 36.15
N PRO A 328 0.26 5.01 37.05
CA PRO A 328 1.06 3.83 36.79
C PRO A 328 0.15 2.60 36.78
N THR A 329 -0.21 2.11 35.59
CA THR A 329 -0.47 0.69 35.43
C THR A 329 0.88 -0.02 35.47
N ALA A 330 1.11 -0.78 36.54
CA ALA A 330 2.31 -1.58 36.74
C ALA A 330 2.62 -2.44 35.50
N ALA A 331 3.63 -2.04 34.73
CA ALA A 331 4.23 -2.91 33.74
C ALA A 331 5.05 -3.95 34.49
N CYS A 332 4.52 -5.16 34.64
CA CYS A 332 5.28 -6.33 35.01
C CYS A 332 6.21 -6.66 33.83
N GLY A 333 7.39 -6.03 33.80
CA GLY A 333 8.47 -6.43 32.92
C GLY A 333 9.04 -7.75 33.42
N THR A 334 8.87 -8.81 32.65
CA THR A 334 9.69 -10.02 32.80
C THR A 334 11.12 -9.67 32.41
N ALA A 335 11.89 -9.21 33.39
CA ALA A 335 13.33 -9.19 33.30
C ALA A 335 13.79 -10.66 33.26
N THR A 336 14.28 -11.10 32.10
CA THR A 336 15.05 -12.33 31.96
C THR A 336 16.32 -12.16 32.79
N VAL A 337 16.31 -12.72 34.00
CA VAL A 337 17.50 -12.82 34.85
C VAL A 337 18.43 -13.84 34.18
N ALA A 338 19.58 -13.38 33.68
CA ALA A 338 20.67 -14.26 33.29
C ALA A 338 21.16 -15.03 34.53
N PRO A 339 21.37 -16.36 34.46
CA PRO A 339 21.85 -17.11 35.62
C PRO A 339 23.27 -16.68 35.99
N ALA A 340 23.45 -16.28 37.24
CA ALA A 340 24.76 -16.00 37.83
C ALA A 340 25.63 -17.27 37.79
N GLY A 341 26.81 -17.18 37.18
CA GLY A 341 27.80 -18.24 37.22
C GLY A 341 28.31 -18.50 38.65
N PRO A 342 28.71 -19.73 38.99
CA PRO A 342 29.13 -20.07 40.34
C PRO A 342 30.44 -19.37 40.73
N PRO A 343 30.59 -18.94 42.00
CA PRO A 343 31.79 -18.25 42.48
C PRO A 343 33.02 -19.17 42.53
N ALA A 344 34.16 -18.63 42.12
CA ALA A 344 35.46 -19.27 42.19
C ALA A 344 35.83 -19.64 43.64
N LYS A 345 36.14 -20.92 43.88
CA LYS A 345 36.70 -21.38 45.14
C LYS A 345 38.18 -20.99 45.19
N GLY A 346 38.52 -20.02 46.03
CA GLY A 346 39.88 -19.84 46.53
C GLY A 346 40.25 -21.00 47.46
N GLY A 347 41.34 -21.70 47.15
CA GLY A 347 41.97 -22.65 48.08
C GLY A 347 43.03 -21.93 48.92
N PRO A 348 43.14 -22.21 50.23
CA PRO A 348 44.32 -21.86 50.99
C PRO A 348 45.32 -23.04 51.07
N ALA A 349 46.59 -22.68 50.88
CA ALA A 349 47.86 -23.37 51.23
C ALA A 349 47.97 -24.89 51.01
#